data_AF-A0A8T4LNE2-F1
#
_entry.id   AF-A0A8T4LNE2-F1
#
_cell.length_a   1.000
_cell.length_b   1.000
_cell.length_c   1.000
_cell.angle_alpha   90.00
_cell.angle_beta   90.00
_cell.angle_gamma   90.00
#
_symmetry.space_group_name_H-M   'P 1'
#
loop_
_entity.id
_entity.type
_entity.pdbx_description
1 polymer ?
#
loop_
_entity_poly.entity_id
_entity_poly.type
_entity_poly.pdbx_seq_one_letter_code
_entity_poly.pdbx_strand_id
1 'polypeptide(L)'
;NKIKLPWNVSLISQIAGEIILDNDDYFWQKRVEIITERKRLEKKMQKINGIILCPSDSNFILFKSMVNTNILFEKLLSSGVLIRNLEKSGLPGFLRVNAGTPEENNAFITALKERAEIDSVLFDIDGVIVDVSKSYRLAIQKTAEKFLGREVSQKEIEKIKSIEGFNNDWDATYALVKGIKNRREVIRKSELYAKIKEGFQRLYLGKFINNEKLLIDASTLSQLKKARIKLGVVTSRPRAEAIYALNLFMPDFFSEDSIIAQEDCEEEKPNPKPLLLAKKRINAKNPVYVGDSINDELAAKAAGMTFISVKPELRADFYVKNINELRVIFNGNKN
;
A
#
# COMPACT_ATOMS: atom_id res chain seq x y z
N ASN A 1 4.74 41.81 6.92
CA ASN A 1 3.75 41.29 7.89
C ASN A 1 2.52 42.17 7.92
N LYS A 2 1.39 41.74 7.32
CA LYS A 2 0.09 42.38 7.60
C LYS A 2 -0.42 41.80 8.91
N ILE A 3 -0.41 42.60 9.98
CA ILE A 3 -1.02 42.26 11.26
C ILE A 3 -2.52 42.10 11.00
N LYS A 4 -3.03 40.86 11.18
CA LYS A 4 -4.47 40.61 11.20
C LYS A 4 -4.95 40.97 12.61
N LEU A 5 -5.84 41.95 12.72
CA LEU A 5 -6.52 42.20 13.99
C LEU A 5 -7.27 40.92 14.43
N PRO A 6 -7.26 40.56 15.73
CA PRO A 6 -8.09 39.48 16.23
C PRO A 6 -9.56 39.76 15.89
N TRP A 7 -10.36 38.71 15.74
CA TRP A 7 -11.79 38.86 15.48
C TRP A 7 -12.44 39.72 16.59
N ASN A 8 -13.15 40.78 16.19
CA ASN A 8 -13.89 41.62 17.14
C ASN A 8 -14.95 40.76 17.85
N VAL A 9 -14.84 40.64 19.18
CA VAL A 9 -15.82 39.95 20.02
C VAL A 9 -16.97 40.93 20.30
N SER A 10 -18.21 40.54 19.97
CA SER A 10 -19.37 41.42 20.16
C SER A 10 -19.61 41.75 21.65
N LEU A 11 -20.25 42.89 21.95
CA LEU A 11 -20.62 43.24 23.34
C LEU A 11 -21.46 42.14 24.01
N ILE A 12 -22.39 41.52 23.27
CA ILE A 12 -23.19 40.39 23.75
C ILE A 12 -22.30 39.20 24.13
N SER A 13 -21.32 38.87 23.29
CA SER A 13 -20.37 37.78 23.56
C SER A 13 -19.46 38.07 24.75
N GLN A 14 -19.12 39.33 25.00
CA GLN A 14 -18.33 39.75 26.17
C GLN A 14 -19.15 39.61 27.45
N ILE A 15 -20.38 40.12 27.47
CA ILE A 15 -21.31 39.98 28.61
C ILE A 15 -21.58 38.49 28.91
N ALA A 16 -21.86 37.69 27.88
CA ALA A 16 -22.03 36.25 28.05
C ALA A 16 -20.75 35.58 28.56
N GLY A 17 -19.59 36.04 28.09
CA GLY A 17 -18.29 35.57 28.57
C GLY A 17 -18.10 35.79 30.08
N GLU A 18 -18.38 37.00 30.57
CA GLU A 18 -18.31 37.34 31.99
C GLU A 18 -19.23 36.45 32.84
N ILE A 19 -20.50 36.31 32.46
CA ILE A 19 -21.47 35.48 33.19
C ILE A 19 -21.04 34.01 33.26
N ILE A 20 -20.49 33.47 32.17
CA ILE A 20 -20.08 32.07 32.12
C ILE A 20 -18.78 31.88 32.92
N LEU A 21 -17.86 32.86 32.94
CA LEU A 21 -16.62 32.81 33.72
C LEU A 21 -16.85 32.68 35.23
N ASP A 22 -17.97 33.20 35.75
CA ASP A 22 -18.36 33.03 37.15
C ASP A 22 -18.88 31.60 37.47
N ASN A 23 -18.97 30.71 36.46
CA ASN A 23 -19.55 29.36 36.58
C ASN A 23 -18.48 28.27 36.40
N ASP A 24 -17.53 28.22 37.33
CA ASP A 24 -16.39 27.29 37.30
C ASP A 24 -16.81 25.81 37.24
N ASP A 25 -17.84 25.44 38.00
CA ASP A 25 -18.36 24.06 38.05
C ASP A 25 -18.89 23.61 36.68
N TYR A 26 -19.60 24.49 35.97
CA TYR A 26 -20.07 24.21 34.62
C TYR A 26 -18.91 23.92 33.66
N PHE A 27 -17.86 24.73 33.69
CA PHE A 27 -16.68 24.48 32.86
C PHE A 27 -15.93 23.22 33.27
N TRP A 28 -15.84 22.93 34.56
CA TRP A 28 -15.21 21.70 35.04
C TRP A 28 -15.94 20.47 34.54
N GLN A 29 -17.27 20.44 34.65
CA GLN A 29 -18.10 19.36 34.11
C GLN A 29 -17.91 19.22 32.59
N LYS A 30 -17.95 20.33 31.83
CA LYS A 30 -17.73 20.31 30.37
C LYS A 30 -16.33 19.80 30.00
N ARG A 31 -15.28 20.16 30.75
CA ARG A 31 -13.92 19.63 30.55
C ARG A 31 -13.88 18.12 30.75
N VAL A 32 -14.50 17.62 31.82
CA VAL A 32 -14.57 16.18 32.12
C VAL A 32 -15.32 15.42 31.02
N GLU A 33 -16.45 15.95 30.55
CA GLU A 33 -17.22 15.40 29.42
C GLU A 33 -16.36 15.30 28.16
N ILE A 34 -15.71 16.39 27.74
CA ILE A 34 -14.86 16.43 26.54
C ILE A 34 -13.70 15.43 26.66
N ILE A 35 -13.03 15.36 27.81
CA ILE A 35 -11.91 14.43 28.02
C ILE A 35 -12.41 12.98 27.94
N THR A 36 -13.56 12.69 28.55
CA THR A 36 -14.16 11.35 28.55
C THR A 36 -14.56 10.92 27.14
N GLU A 37 -15.27 11.80 26.42
CA GLU A 37 -15.72 11.54 25.07
C GLU A 37 -14.57 11.48 24.06
N ARG A 38 -13.54 12.32 24.20
CA ARG A 38 -12.33 12.23 23.38
C ARG A 38 -11.65 10.87 23.55
N LYS A 39 -11.44 10.42 24.78
CA LYS A 39 -10.85 9.10 25.04
C LYS A 39 -11.71 7.96 24.48
N ARG A 40 -13.04 8.08 24.56
CA ARG A 40 -13.98 7.11 23.96
C ARG A 40 -13.87 7.10 22.44
N LEU A 41 -13.80 8.29 21.84
CA LEU A 41 -13.69 8.48 20.40
C LEU A 41 -12.37 7.94 19.86
N GLU A 42 -11.23 8.25 20.50
CA GLU A 42 -9.91 7.71 20.18
C GLU A 42 -9.91 6.18 20.18
N LYS A 43 -10.43 5.55 21.25
CA LYS A 43 -10.53 4.07 21.36
C LYS A 43 -11.39 3.45 20.25
N LYS A 44 -12.44 4.15 19.80
CA LYS A 44 -13.27 3.67 18.68
C LYS A 44 -12.57 3.83 17.34
N MET A 45 -11.91 4.97 17.11
CA MET A 45 -11.16 5.23 15.88
C MET A 45 -9.98 4.27 15.70
N GLN A 46 -9.25 3.94 16.78
CA GLN A 46 -8.14 2.97 16.77
C GLN A 46 -8.56 1.58 16.28
N LYS A 47 -9.84 1.22 16.41
CA LYS A 47 -10.37 -0.08 15.96
C LYS A 47 -10.70 -0.11 14.46
N ILE A 48 -10.67 1.02 13.78
CA ILE A 48 -10.96 1.12 12.34
C ILE A 48 -9.65 0.94 11.59
N ASN A 49 -9.56 -0.14 10.82
CA ASN A 49 -8.37 -0.45 10.03
C ASN A 49 -8.08 0.68 9.02
N GLY A 50 -6.83 1.15 8.99
CA GLY A 50 -6.39 2.24 8.11
C GLY A 50 -6.52 3.65 8.68
N ILE A 51 -6.95 3.80 9.94
CA ILE A 51 -6.93 5.08 10.66
C ILE A 51 -5.66 5.18 11.52
N ILE A 52 -4.92 6.27 11.38
CA ILE A 52 -3.71 6.55 12.15
C ILE A 52 -3.96 7.79 12.98
N LEU A 53 -4.00 7.64 14.31
CA LEU A 53 -4.23 8.75 15.23
C LEU A 53 -2.94 9.42 15.66
N CYS A 54 -3.00 10.74 15.84
CA CYS A 54 -2.01 11.46 16.63
C CYS A 54 -2.49 11.58 18.08
N PRO A 55 -1.60 11.43 19.08
CA PRO A 55 -1.92 11.74 20.47
C PRO A 55 -2.52 13.15 20.57
N SER A 56 -3.54 13.30 21.43
CA SER A 56 -4.17 14.58 21.66
C SER A 56 -4.35 14.85 23.14
N ASP A 57 -4.10 16.10 23.53
CA ASP A 57 -4.49 16.67 24.83
C ASP A 57 -5.50 17.82 24.66
N SER A 58 -6.02 18.00 23.43
CA SER A 58 -6.95 19.07 23.08
C SER A 58 -8.41 18.60 23.11
N ASN A 59 -9.34 19.44 22.63
CA ASN A 59 -10.75 19.09 22.41
C ASN A 59 -11.00 18.46 21.02
N PHE A 60 -9.95 18.09 20.30
CA PHE A 60 -10.03 17.48 18.99
C PHE A 60 -9.03 16.34 18.83
N ILE A 61 -9.22 15.49 17.83
CA ILE A 61 -8.30 14.43 17.45
C ILE A 61 -7.79 14.74 16.04
N LEU A 62 -6.47 14.73 15.89
CA LEU A 62 -5.80 14.79 14.61
C LEU A 62 -5.55 13.36 14.12
N PHE A 63 -5.85 13.08 12.85
CA PHE A 63 -5.67 11.74 12.30
C PHE A 63 -5.36 11.77 10.80
N LYS A 64 -4.77 10.67 10.33
CA LYS A 64 -4.63 10.32 8.93
C LYS A 64 -5.48 9.11 8.61
N SER A 65 -5.82 8.97 7.33
CA SER A 65 -6.46 7.78 6.79
C SER A 65 -5.59 7.21 5.67
N MET A 66 -5.60 5.88 5.53
CA MET A 66 -5.05 5.23 4.35
C MET A 66 -5.87 5.56 3.10
N VAL A 67 -7.18 5.76 3.23
CA VAL A 67 -7.99 6.33 2.15
C VAL A 67 -7.60 7.80 1.98
N ASN A 68 -7.48 8.25 0.72
CA ASN A 68 -7.18 9.64 0.38
C ASN A 68 -8.04 10.61 1.20
N THR A 69 -7.39 11.50 1.96
CA THR A 69 -8.06 12.34 2.96
C THR A 69 -8.99 13.39 2.36
N ASN A 70 -8.73 13.86 1.14
CA ASN A 70 -9.63 14.79 0.45
C ASN A 70 -10.92 14.07 0.05
N ILE A 71 -10.79 12.86 -0.52
CA ILE A 71 -11.95 12.03 -0.86
C ILE A 71 -12.74 11.65 0.41
N LEU A 72 -12.04 11.29 1.49
CA LEU A 72 -12.68 10.97 2.76
C LEU A 72 -13.40 12.18 3.37
N PHE A 73 -12.80 13.36 3.32
CA PHE A 73 -13.41 14.60 3.79
C PHE A 73 -14.74 14.88 3.07
N GLU A 74 -14.76 14.87 1.74
CA GLU A 74 -15.98 15.09 0.95
C GLU A 74 -17.05 14.01 1.24
N LYS A 75 -16.62 12.76 1.45
CA LYS A 75 -17.50 11.64 1.80
C LYS A 75 -18.13 11.80 3.19
N LEU A 76 -17.39 12.30 4.17
CA LEU A 76 -17.92 12.57 5.51
C LEU A 76 -18.87 13.77 5.48
N LEU A 77 -18.48 14.84 4.78
CA LEU A 77 -19.30 16.04 4.63
C LEU A 77 -20.66 15.74 3.98
N SER A 78 -20.66 14.96 2.89
CA SER A 78 -21.90 14.50 2.23
C SER A 78 -22.76 13.57 3.09
N SER A 79 -22.21 13.03 4.18
CA SER A 79 -22.96 12.23 5.17
C SER A 79 -23.42 13.07 6.37
N GLY A 80 -23.34 14.40 6.28
CA GLY A 80 -23.72 15.31 7.37
C GLY A 80 -22.67 15.44 8.48
N VAL A 81 -21.47 14.87 8.29
CA VAL A 81 -20.41 14.89 9.30
C VAL A 81 -19.34 15.91 8.93
N LEU A 82 -19.37 17.07 9.59
CA LEU A 82 -18.40 18.12 9.37
C LEU A 82 -17.14 17.88 10.20
N ILE A 83 -16.03 17.69 9.51
CA ILE A 83 -14.68 17.67 10.08
C ILE A 83 -13.85 18.81 9.47
N ARG A 84 -12.58 18.95 9.86
CA ARG A 84 -11.67 19.92 9.27
C ARG A 84 -10.57 19.22 8.47
N ASN A 85 -10.44 19.60 7.20
CA ASN A 85 -9.31 19.23 6.36
C ASN A 85 -8.17 20.25 6.53
N LEU A 86 -6.95 19.77 6.83
CA LEU A 86 -5.81 20.62 7.14
C LEU A 86 -4.84 20.82 5.97
N GLU A 87 -5.17 20.32 4.78
CA GLU A 87 -4.33 20.49 3.58
C GLU A 87 -4.03 21.97 3.28
N LYS A 88 -5.06 22.82 3.26
CA LYS A 88 -4.91 24.28 3.11
C LYS A 88 -4.32 24.99 4.33
N SER A 89 -4.21 24.28 5.47
CA SER A 89 -3.63 24.80 6.72
C SER A 89 -2.15 24.42 6.88
N GLY A 90 -1.51 23.89 5.82
CA GLY A 90 -0.09 23.52 5.83
C GLY A 90 0.19 22.11 6.38
N LEU A 91 -0.84 21.29 6.61
CA LEU A 91 -0.71 19.93 7.10
C LEU A 91 -1.42 18.93 6.15
N PRO A 92 -0.87 18.72 4.94
CA PRO A 92 -1.48 17.86 3.91
C PRO A 92 -1.61 16.40 4.39
N GLY A 93 -2.70 15.76 4.00
CA GLY A 93 -2.99 14.37 4.39
C GLY A 93 -3.50 14.20 5.81
N PHE A 94 -3.79 15.28 6.54
CA PHE A 94 -4.35 15.22 7.90
C PHE A 94 -5.76 15.80 7.98
N LEU A 95 -6.59 15.13 8.77
CA LEU A 95 -7.95 15.51 9.12
C LEU A 95 -8.06 15.72 10.63
N ARG A 96 -8.99 16.58 11.03
CA ARG A 96 -9.25 16.87 12.44
C ARG A 96 -10.74 16.79 12.74
N VAL A 97 -11.09 16.03 13.77
CA VAL A 97 -12.45 15.93 14.32
C VAL A 97 -12.47 16.46 15.74
N ASN A 98 -13.45 17.29 16.10
CA ASN A 98 -13.62 17.72 17.48
C ASN A 98 -14.35 16.62 18.28
N ALA A 99 -14.02 16.46 19.57
CA ALA A 99 -14.82 15.65 20.46
C ALA A 99 -16.13 16.38 20.77
N GLY A 100 -17.21 15.93 20.14
CA GLY A 100 -18.56 16.48 20.28
C GLY A 100 -19.39 15.71 21.30
N THR A 101 -20.71 15.78 21.16
CA THR A 101 -21.64 14.98 21.99
C THR A 101 -21.51 13.49 21.68
N PRO A 102 -22.00 12.59 22.56
CA PRO A 102 -21.99 11.16 22.28
C PRO A 102 -22.64 10.78 20.95
N GLU A 103 -23.73 11.46 20.58
CA GLU A 103 -24.49 11.27 19.33
C GLU A 103 -23.66 11.68 18.11
N GLU A 104 -23.06 12.88 18.14
CA GLU A 104 -22.19 13.39 17.07
C GLU A 104 -20.98 12.46 16.87
N ASN A 105 -20.33 12.05 17.97
CA ASN A 105 -19.19 11.15 17.93
C ASN A 105 -19.58 9.77 17.38
N ASN A 106 -20.77 9.25 17.71
CA ASN A 106 -21.26 7.98 17.18
C ASN A 106 -21.59 8.08 15.68
N ALA A 107 -22.19 9.18 15.23
CA ALA A 107 -22.44 9.44 13.81
C ALA A 107 -21.14 9.53 13.01
N PHE A 108 -20.14 10.26 13.53
CA PHE A 108 -18.82 10.33 12.92
C PHE A 108 -18.13 8.96 12.85
N ILE A 109 -18.13 8.16 13.92
CA ILE A 109 -17.53 6.82 13.90
C ILE A 109 -18.19 5.92 12.86
N THR A 110 -19.52 5.96 12.74
CA THR A 110 -20.27 5.15 11.77
C THR A 110 -19.88 5.54 10.34
N ALA A 111 -19.94 6.84 10.03
CA ALA A 111 -19.56 7.35 8.71
C ALA A 111 -18.08 7.10 8.39
N LEU A 112 -17.18 7.27 9.37
CA LEU A 112 -15.75 7.01 9.20
C LEU A 112 -15.49 5.54 8.87
N LYS A 113 -16.12 4.62 9.61
CA LYS A 113 -15.95 3.18 9.38
C LYS A 113 -16.39 2.79 7.97
N GLU A 114 -17.57 3.24 7.53
CA GLU A 114 -18.09 2.91 6.21
C GLU A 114 -17.21 3.45 5.06
N ARG A 115 -16.56 4.59 5.25
CA ARG A 115 -15.85 5.31 4.17
C ARG A 115 -14.33 5.16 4.20
N ALA A 116 -13.75 4.78 5.34
CA ALA A 116 -12.30 4.73 5.54
C ALA A 116 -11.74 3.37 5.96
N GLU A 117 -12.58 2.43 6.40
CA GLU A 117 -12.11 1.12 6.83
C GLU A 117 -11.48 0.37 5.65
N ILE A 118 -10.21 0.03 5.81
CA ILE A 118 -9.50 -0.85 4.89
C ILE A 118 -9.90 -2.29 5.20
N ASP A 119 -10.37 -2.98 4.17
CA ASP A 119 -10.88 -4.36 4.28
C ASP A 119 -9.97 -5.38 3.61
N SER A 120 -8.94 -4.93 2.90
CA SER A 120 -8.10 -5.81 2.10
C SER A 120 -6.72 -5.21 1.79
N VAL A 121 -5.76 -6.11 1.60
CA VAL A 121 -4.41 -5.79 1.14
C VAL A 121 -4.11 -6.65 -0.09
N LEU A 122 -3.72 -5.98 -1.17
CA LEU A 122 -3.24 -6.59 -2.40
C LEU A 122 -1.71 -6.50 -2.43
N PHE A 123 -1.04 -7.60 -2.73
CA PHE A 123 0.42 -7.68 -2.73
C PHE A 123 0.96 -7.97 -4.13
N ASP A 124 2.07 -7.32 -4.51
CA ASP A 124 2.97 -7.93 -5.48
C ASP A 124 3.68 -9.15 -4.86
N ILE A 125 4.23 -10.03 -5.69
CA ILE A 125 5.08 -11.13 -5.24
C ILE A 125 6.54 -10.68 -5.18
N ASP A 126 7.08 -10.22 -6.30
CA ASP A 126 8.50 -9.97 -6.46
C ASP A 126 8.95 -8.75 -5.67
N GLY A 127 9.98 -8.89 -4.84
CA GLY A 127 10.49 -7.80 -4.00
C GLY A 127 9.56 -7.38 -2.86
N VAL A 128 8.36 -7.96 -2.74
CA VAL A 128 7.39 -7.70 -1.67
C VAL A 128 7.17 -8.92 -0.79
N ILE A 129 6.68 -10.02 -1.37
CA ILE A 129 6.50 -11.29 -0.66
C ILE A 129 7.79 -12.11 -0.72
N VAL A 130 8.44 -12.12 -1.88
CA VAL A 130 9.57 -13.00 -2.18
C VAL A 130 10.75 -12.19 -2.72
N ASP A 131 11.94 -12.45 -2.19
CA ASP A 131 13.19 -11.97 -2.75
C ASP A 131 13.63 -12.86 -3.92
N VAL A 132 13.52 -12.31 -5.13
CA VAL A 132 13.91 -12.92 -6.40
C VAL A 132 15.29 -12.51 -6.90
N SER A 133 16.00 -11.66 -6.15
CA SER A 133 17.24 -11.03 -6.62
C SER A 133 18.33 -12.04 -7.01
N LYS A 134 18.32 -13.23 -6.38
CA LYS A 134 19.28 -14.32 -6.65
C LYS A 134 18.80 -15.34 -7.66
N SER A 135 17.48 -15.58 -7.75
CA SER A 135 16.92 -16.63 -8.63
C SER A 135 17.00 -16.20 -10.10
N TYR A 136 16.58 -14.97 -10.43
CA TYR A 136 16.61 -14.48 -11.81
C TYR A 136 18.02 -14.25 -12.34
N ARG A 137 18.93 -13.67 -11.55
CA ARG A 137 20.33 -13.47 -11.98
C ARG A 137 21.01 -14.79 -12.34
N LEU A 138 20.77 -15.84 -11.55
CA LEU A 138 21.33 -17.16 -11.82
C LEU A 138 20.68 -17.82 -13.05
N ALA A 139 19.39 -17.61 -13.27
CA ALA A 139 18.70 -18.05 -14.48
C ALA A 139 19.23 -17.35 -15.74
N ILE A 140 19.44 -16.02 -15.70
CA ILE A 140 20.09 -15.26 -16.79
C ILE A 140 21.47 -15.86 -17.05
N GLN A 141 22.29 -15.97 -16.01
CA GLN A 141 23.67 -16.46 -16.10
C GLN A 141 23.71 -17.82 -16.80
N LYS A 142 23.02 -18.81 -16.24
CA LYS A 142 23.09 -20.20 -16.70
C LYS A 142 22.45 -20.40 -18.06
N THR A 143 21.44 -19.61 -18.39
CA THR A 143 20.87 -19.61 -19.74
C THR A 143 21.87 -19.02 -20.74
N ALA A 144 22.43 -17.85 -20.47
CA ALA A 144 23.38 -17.20 -21.36
C ALA A 144 24.64 -18.06 -21.57
N GLU A 145 25.18 -18.67 -20.51
CA GLU A 145 26.33 -19.59 -20.57
C GLU A 145 26.10 -20.75 -21.56
N LYS A 146 24.89 -21.30 -21.59
CA LYS A 146 24.52 -22.40 -22.50
C LYS A 146 24.57 -21.99 -23.98
N PHE A 147 24.23 -20.75 -24.30
CA PHE A 147 24.26 -20.24 -25.69
C PHE A 147 25.62 -19.65 -26.08
N LEU A 148 26.36 -19.10 -25.13
CA LEU A 148 27.67 -18.49 -25.37
C LEU A 148 28.82 -19.48 -25.32
N GLY A 149 28.65 -20.64 -24.68
CA GLY A 149 29.71 -21.64 -24.51
C GLY A 149 30.84 -21.19 -23.59
N ARG A 150 30.61 -20.16 -22.77
CA ARG A 150 31.56 -19.63 -21.78
C ARG A 150 30.83 -19.21 -20.52
N GLU A 151 31.57 -19.08 -19.42
CA GLU A 151 31.04 -18.49 -18.19
C GLU A 151 30.65 -17.01 -18.40
N VAL A 152 29.56 -16.62 -17.73
CA VAL A 152 29.06 -15.23 -17.71
C VAL A 152 29.19 -14.71 -16.30
N SER A 153 29.89 -13.60 -16.13
CA SER A 153 30.11 -13.01 -14.81
C SER A 153 28.89 -12.19 -14.33
N GLN A 154 28.75 -12.05 -13.01
CA GLN A 154 27.70 -11.18 -12.43
C GLN A 154 27.82 -9.72 -12.89
N LYS A 155 29.05 -9.24 -13.12
CA LYS A 155 29.30 -7.89 -13.64
C LYS A 155 28.72 -7.67 -15.04
N GLU A 156 28.73 -8.69 -15.90
CA GLU A 156 28.12 -8.61 -17.24
C GLU A 156 26.60 -8.51 -17.14
N ILE A 157 25.99 -9.28 -16.24
CA ILE A 157 24.54 -9.27 -16.00
C ILE A 157 24.13 -7.92 -15.42
N GLU A 158 24.86 -7.40 -14.42
CA GLU A 158 24.63 -6.08 -13.84
C GLU A 158 24.72 -4.98 -14.89
N LYS A 159 25.70 -5.05 -15.79
CA LYS A 159 25.89 -4.08 -16.87
C LYS A 159 24.73 -4.09 -17.87
N ILE A 160 24.13 -5.24 -18.15
CA ILE A 160 22.92 -5.30 -19.01
C ILE A 160 21.69 -4.81 -18.25
N LYS A 161 21.52 -5.25 -17.00
CA LYS A 161 20.39 -4.86 -16.14
C LYS A 161 20.39 -3.37 -15.78
N SER A 162 21.54 -2.71 -15.81
CA SER A 162 21.64 -1.26 -15.62
C SER A 162 21.27 -0.44 -16.85
N ILE A 163 21.16 -1.07 -18.03
CA ILE A 163 20.72 -0.39 -19.25
C ILE A 163 19.20 -0.26 -19.21
N GLU A 164 18.74 0.98 -19.41
CA GLU A 164 17.32 1.30 -19.45
C GLU A 164 16.57 0.43 -20.48
N GLY A 165 15.50 -0.23 -20.03
CA GLY A 165 14.66 -1.07 -20.87
C GLY A 165 14.96 -2.57 -20.82
N PHE A 166 16.05 -3.02 -20.19
CA PHE A 166 16.33 -4.45 -20.00
C PHE A 166 15.84 -5.01 -18.65
N ASN A 167 14.73 -4.46 -18.13
CA ASN A 167 14.12 -4.95 -16.89
C ASN A 167 13.60 -6.39 -17.03
N ASN A 168 13.13 -6.78 -18.22
CA ASN A 168 12.70 -8.15 -18.52
C ASN A 168 13.91 -9.10 -18.65
N ASP A 169 13.93 -10.19 -17.87
CA ASP A 169 15.07 -11.13 -17.81
C ASP A 169 15.31 -11.89 -19.12
N TRP A 170 14.27 -12.14 -19.93
CA TRP A 170 14.43 -12.78 -21.25
C TRP A 170 15.09 -11.82 -22.25
N ASP A 171 14.64 -10.55 -22.27
CA ASP A 171 15.27 -9.50 -23.07
C ASP A 171 16.74 -9.30 -22.67
N ALA A 172 17.04 -9.29 -21.36
CA ALA A 172 18.40 -9.17 -20.83
C ALA A 172 19.28 -10.37 -21.22
N THR A 173 18.75 -11.60 -21.11
CA THR A 173 19.45 -12.82 -21.54
C THR A 173 19.71 -12.82 -23.04
N TYR A 174 18.71 -12.44 -23.85
CA TYR A 174 18.87 -12.29 -25.30
C TYR A 174 19.93 -11.26 -25.66
N ALA A 175 19.94 -10.13 -24.97
CA ALA A 175 20.95 -9.08 -25.18
C ALA A 175 22.36 -9.54 -24.82
N LEU A 176 22.52 -10.30 -23.72
CA LEU A 176 23.80 -10.92 -23.36
C LEU A 176 24.28 -11.88 -24.45
N VAL A 177 23.40 -12.77 -24.92
CA VAL A 177 23.73 -13.76 -25.95
C VAL A 177 24.08 -13.11 -27.29
N LYS A 178 23.39 -12.04 -27.67
CA LYS A 178 23.61 -11.33 -28.95
C LYS A 178 24.60 -10.17 -28.87
N GLY A 179 25.09 -9.82 -27.69
CA GLY A 179 25.98 -8.66 -27.48
C GLY A 179 25.29 -7.31 -27.72
N ILE A 180 23.97 -7.25 -27.58
CA ILE A 180 23.15 -6.06 -27.86
C ILE A 180 23.16 -5.12 -26.66
N LYS A 181 23.20 -3.80 -26.91
CA LYS A 181 23.16 -2.75 -25.87
C LYS A 181 21.93 -1.86 -25.94
N ASN A 182 21.09 -1.99 -26.97
CA ASN A 182 19.88 -1.21 -27.14
C ASN A 182 18.66 -2.13 -27.16
N ARG A 183 17.68 -1.87 -26.29
CA ARG A 183 16.45 -2.66 -26.21
C ARG A 183 15.71 -2.75 -27.55
N ARG A 184 15.78 -1.72 -28.39
CA ARG A 184 15.09 -1.70 -29.69
C ARG A 184 15.59 -2.77 -30.66
N GLU A 185 16.77 -3.33 -30.44
CA GLU A 185 17.34 -4.41 -31.24
C GLU A 185 16.88 -5.81 -30.78
N VAL A 186 16.09 -5.92 -29.70
CA VAL A 186 15.54 -7.19 -29.23
C VAL A 186 14.43 -7.68 -30.15
N ILE A 187 14.65 -8.83 -30.78
CA ILE A 187 13.69 -9.45 -31.71
C ILE A 187 12.95 -10.58 -30.99
N ARG A 188 11.86 -10.24 -30.30
CA ARG A 188 11.08 -11.21 -29.50
C ARG A 188 10.42 -12.33 -30.32
N LYS A 189 10.21 -12.10 -31.62
CA LYS A 189 9.65 -13.11 -32.55
C LYS A 189 10.70 -14.06 -33.14
N SER A 190 11.98 -13.92 -32.79
CA SER A 190 13.04 -14.77 -33.33
C SER A 190 13.05 -16.17 -32.70
N GLU A 191 13.48 -17.18 -33.46
CA GLU A 191 13.64 -18.55 -32.97
C GLU A 191 14.63 -18.61 -31.78
N LEU A 192 15.69 -17.80 -31.84
CA LEU A 192 16.65 -17.71 -30.73
C LEU A 192 15.99 -17.19 -29.46
N TYR A 193 15.15 -16.15 -29.54
CA TYR A 193 14.45 -15.61 -28.38
C TYR A 193 13.53 -16.67 -27.75
N ALA A 194 12.82 -17.45 -28.58
CA ALA A 194 12.00 -18.57 -28.11
C ALA A 194 12.84 -19.62 -27.37
N LYS A 195 14.00 -20.03 -27.92
CA LYS A 195 14.91 -20.99 -27.28
C LYS A 195 15.50 -20.45 -25.97
N ILE A 196 15.84 -19.16 -25.91
CA ILE A 196 16.33 -18.50 -24.70
C ILE A 196 15.24 -18.49 -23.63
N LYS A 197 14.02 -18.08 -23.99
CA LYS A 197 12.87 -18.08 -23.09
C LYS A 197 12.61 -19.47 -22.52
N GLU A 198 12.60 -20.50 -23.36
CA GLU A 198 12.40 -21.89 -22.93
C GLU A 198 13.53 -22.38 -22.01
N GLY A 199 14.80 -22.14 -22.38
CA GLY A 199 15.96 -22.51 -21.57
C GLY A 199 15.97 -21.82 -20.20
N PHE A 200 15.62 -20.54 -20.18
CA PHE A 200 15.47 -19.74 -18.97
C PHE A 200 14.38 -20.31 -18.07
N GLN A 201 13.16 -20.50 -18.60
CA GLN A 201 12.03 -21.02 -17.83
C GLN A 201 12.34 -22.39 -17.24
N ARG A 202 12.97 -23.28 -18.01
CA ARG A 202 13.35 -24.62 -17.53
C ARG A 202 14.31 -24.56 -16.34
N LEU A 203 15.32 -23.69 -16.40
CA LEU A 203 16.30 -23.54 -15.32
C LEU A 203 15.71 -22.84 -14.09
N TYR A 204 14.89 -21.81 -14.33
CA TYR A 204 14.23 -21.06 -13.27
C TYR A 204 13.28 -21.95 -12.48
N LEU A 205 12.30 -22.57 -13.14
CA LEU A 205 11.29 -23.43 -12.49
C LEU A 205 11.87 -24.75 -11.98
N GLY A 206 12.84 -25.33 -12.69
CA GLY A 206 13.42 -26.62 -12.31
C GLY A 206 14.42 -26.56 -11.17
N LYS A 207 15.01 -25.39 -10.86
CA LYS A 207 16.08 -25.29 -9.87
C LYS A 207 16.08 -23.98 -9.08
N PHE A 208 16.09 -22.83 -9.76
CA PHE A 208 16.46 -21.57 -9.11
C PHE A 208 15.35 -20.89 -8.33
N ILE A 209 14.08 -21.19 -8.63
CA ILE A 209 12.93 -20.70 -7.84
C ILE A 209 13.01 -21.15 -6.37
N ASN A 210 13.65 -22.30 -6.08
CA ASN A 210 13.86 -22.79 -4.72
C ASN A 210 14.90 -21.99 -3.91
N ASN A 211 15.66 -21.09 -4.56
CA ASN A 211 16.63 -20.22 -3.88
C ASN A 211 16.00 -18.90 -3.42
N GLU A 212 14.73 -18.68 -3.74
CA GLU A 212 13.99 -17.50 -3.33
C GLU A 212 13.78 -17.49 -1.81
N LYS A 213 13.72 -16.30 -1.22
CA LYS A 213 13.55 -16.13 0.23
C LYS A 213 12.29 -15.34 0.53
N LEU A 214 11.58 -15.72 1.58
CA LEU A 214 10.48 -14.92 2.09
C LEU A 214 10.97 -13.57 2.61
N LEU A 215 10.28 -12.51 2.22
CA LEU A 215 10.40 -11.16 2.78
C LEU A 215 9.34 -10.88 3.83
N ILE A 216 8.19 -11.59 3.75
CA ILE A 216 7.08 -11.48 4.68
C ILE A 216 6.99 -12.71 5.60
N ASP A 217 6.71 -12.47 6.87
CA ASP A 217 6.53 -13.51 7.88
C ASP A 217 5.08 -14.02 7.86
N ALA A 218 4.89 -15.33 8.02
CA ALA A 218 3.56 -15.93 8.18
C ALA A 218 2.76 -15.30 9.34
N SER A 219 3.44 -14.83 10.39
CA SER A 219 2.80 -14.11 11.49
C SER A 219 2.17 -12.79 11.07
N THR A 220 2.75 -12.09 10.09
CA THR A 220 2.21 -10.82 9.57
C THR A 220 0.89 -11.09 8.84
N LEU A 221 0.87 -12.07 7.94
CA LEU A 221 -0.36 -12.46 7.24
C LEU A 221 -1.42 -13.01 8.19
N SER A 222 -1.01 -13.78 9.20
CA SER A 222 -1.92 -14.27 10.26
C SER A 222 -2.56 -13.11 11.03
N GLN A 223 -1.81 -12.05 11.33
CA GLN A 223 -2.35 -10.86 11.99
C GLN A 223 -3.33 -10.10 11.10
N LEU A 224 -3.02 -9.96 9.80
CA LEU A 224 -3.96 -9.36 8.85
C LEU A 224 -5.27 -10.15 8.77
N LYS A 225 -5.21 -11.49 8.66
CA LYS A 225 -6.40 -12.35 8.71
C LYS A 225 -7.18 -12.19 10.02
N LYS A 226 -6.50 -12.15 11.19
CA LYS A 226 -7.14 -11.87 12.49
C LYS A 226 -7.81 -10.49 12.55
N ALA A 227 -7.24 -9.49 11.86
CA ALA A 227 -7.82 -8.17 11.68
C ALA A 227 -8.95 -8.12 10.64
N ARG A 228 -9.38 -9.29 10.11
CA ARG A 228 -10.41 -9.46 9.07
C ARG A 228 -10.06 -8.77 7.75
N ILE A 229 -8.78 -8.61 7.47
CA ILE A 229 -8.27 -8.12 6.21
C ILE A 229 -8.24 -9.27 5.21
N LYS A 230 -8.89 -9.08 4.05
CA LYS A 230 -8.80 -10.00 2.92
C LYS A 230 -7.45 -9.83 2.23
N LEU A 231 -6.87 -10.93 1.78
CA LEU A 231 -5.57 -10.93 1.12
C LEU A 231 -5.76 -11.26 -0.35
N GLY A 232 -5.02 -10.58 -1.22
CA GLY A 232 -4.97 -10.89 -2.66
C GLY A 232 -3.58 -10.60 -3.22
N VAL A 233 -3.32 -11.13 -4.40
CA VAL A 233 -2.02 -10.99 -5.08
C VAL A 233 -2.24 -10.43 -6.48
N VAL A 234 -1.37 -9.51 -6.89
CA VAL A 234 -1.33 -8.94 -8.24
C VAL A 234 0.10 -8.94 -8.73
N THR A 235 0.42 -9.86 -9.63
CA THR A 235 1.78 -10.11 -10.07
C THR A 235 1.87 -10.13 -11.60
N SER A 236 3.06 -9.78 -12.11
CA SER A 236 3.41 -9.99 -13.53
C SER A 236 3.97 -11.39 -13.80
N ARG A 237 4.07 -12.27 -12.77
CA ARG A 237 4.44 -13.67 -12.97
C ARG A 237 3.34 -14.43 -13.71
N PRO A 238 3.70 -15.42 -14.54
CA PRO A 238 2.74 -16.42 -15.03
C PRO A 238 2.10 -17.15 -13.84
N ARG A 239 0.83 -17.55 -13.99
CA ARG A 239 0.02 -18.13 -12.92
C ARG A 239 0.66 -19.33 -12.24
N ALA A 240 1.23 -20.24 -13.02
CA ALA A 240 1.90 -21.43 -12.48
C ALA A 240 3.07 -21.06 -11.57
N GLU A 241 3.84 -20.03 -11.91
CA GLU A 241 5.00 -19.58 -11.11
C GLU A 241 4.55 -18.87 -9.84
N ALA A 242 3.50 -18.05 -9.94
CA ALA A 242 2.89 -17.38 -8.80
C ALA A 242 2.35 -18.38 -7.77
N ILE A 243 1.56 -19.37 -8.22
CA ILE A 243 1.02 -20.43 -7.37
C ILE A 243 2.15 -21.24 -6.76
N TYR A 244 3.16 -21.62 -7.53
CA TYR A 244 4.30 -22.38 -7.01
C TYR A 244 5.02 -21.63 -5.89
N ALA A 245 5.37 -20.35 -6.10
CA ALA A 245 6.06 -19.56 -5.09
C ALA A 245 5.22 -19.37 -3.83
N LEU A 246 3.92 -19.08 -3.98
CA LEU A 246 3.03 -18.91 -2.84
C LEU A 246 2.81 -20.22 -2.07
N ASN A 247 2.64 -21.36 -2.76
CA ASN A 247 2.45 -22.66 -2.11
C ASN A 247 3.73 -23.18 -1.43
N LEU A 248 4.91 -22.87 -1.98
CA LEU A 248 6.18 -23.25 -1.37
C LEU A 248 6.35 -22.61 0.01
N PHE A 249 5.89 -21.37 0.16
CA PHE A 249 6.19 -20.58 1.34
C PHE A 249 4.98 -20.33 2.27
N MET A 250 3.77 -20.26 1.71
CA MET A 250 2.56 -19.73 2.37
C MET A 250 1.26 -20.33 1.81
N PRO A 251 1.12 -21.68 1.77
CA PRO A 251 0.01 -22.36 1.08
C PRO A 251 -1.39 -22.00 1.62
N ASP A 252 -1.50 -21.64 2.90
CA ASP A 252 -2.79 -21.42 3.55
C ASP A 252 -3.26 -19.95 3.54
N PHE A 253 -2.51 -19.05 2.90
CA PHE A 253 -2.80 -17.61 2.98
C PHE A 253 -3.61 -17.05 1.81
N PHE A 254 -3.37 -17.56 0.60
CA PHE A 254 -3.95 -17.03 -0.64
C PHE A 254 -4.70 -18.15 -1.37
N SER A 255 -5.99 -17.94 -1.64
CA SER A 255 -6.74 -18.82 -2.55
C SER A 255 -6.38 -18.50 -4.00
N GLU A 256 -6.47 -19.48 -4.91
CA GLU A 256 -6.17 -19.25 -6.33
C GLU A 256 -6.99 -18.12 -6.96
N ASP A 257 -8.25 -17.97 -6.55
CA ASP A 257 -9.14 -16.87 -6.98
C ASP A 257 -8.69 -15.49 -6.53
N SER A 258 -7.87 -15.42 -5.47
CA SER A 258 -7.32 -14.16 -4.94
C SER A 258 -6.06 -13.72 -5.66
N ILE A 259 -5.55 -14.54 -6.59
CA ILE A 259 -4.33 -14.29 -7.35
C ILE A 259 -4.72 -13.77 -8.74
N ILE A 260 -4.22 -12.58 -9.08
CA ILE A 260 -4.18 -12.05 -10.44
C ILE A 260 -2.75 -12.21 -10.95
N ALA A 261 -2.59 -13.10 -11.90
CA ALA A 261 -1.35 -13.38 -12.61
C ALA A 261 -1.38 -12.76 -14.01
N GLN A 262 -0.29 -12.93 -14.75
CA GLN A 262 -0.10 -12.37 -16.08
C GLN A 262 -1.25 -12.70 -17.05
N GLU A 263 -1.76 -13.94 -17.01
CA GLU A 263 -2.77 -14.43 -17.95
C GLU A 263 -4.18 -13.91 -17.66
N ASP A 264 -4.43 -13.31 -16.49
CA ASP A 264 -5.75 -12.85 -16.08
C ASP A 264 -6.17 -11.50 -16.66
N CYS A 265 -5.22 -10.76 -17.25
CA CYS A 265 -5.45 -9.45 -17.81
C CYS A 265 -4.69 -9.27 -19.12
N GLU A 266 -5.35 -8.70 -20.13
CA GLU A 266 -4.71 -8.34 -21.40
C GLU A 266 -3.64 -7.25 -21.23
N GLU A 267 -3.78 -6.41 -20.20
CA GLU A 267 -2.87 -5.31 -19.89
C GLU A 267 -2.21 -5.51 -18.53
N GLU A 268 -0.88 -5.37 -18.49
CA GLU A 268 -0.08 -5.47 -17.26
C GLU A 268 0.09 -4.11 -16.57
N LYS A 269 0.57 -4.14 -15.32
CA LYS A 269 1.07 -2.95 -14.60
C LYS A 269 2.09 -2.22 -15.52
N PRO A 270 1.95 -0.90 -15.77
CA PRO A 270 1.30 0.12 -14.94
C PRO A 270 -0.20 0.34 -15.19
N ASN A 271 -0.86 -0.45 -16.03
CA ASN A 271 -2.30 -0.33 -16.21
C ASN A 271 -3.03 -0.70 -14.89
N PRO A 272 -4.12 0.01 -14.49
CA PRO A 272 -4.86 -0.29 -13.26
C PRO A 272 -5.74 -1.55 -13.32
N LYS A 273 -6.02 -2.09 -14.52
CA LYS A 273 -6.94 -3.23 -14.74
C LYS A 273 -6.62 -4.45 -13.85
N PRO A 274 -5.35 -4.90 -13.68
CA PRO A 274 -5.04 -6.01 -12.79
C PRO A 274 -5.45 -5.77 -11.33
N LEU A 275 -5.21 -4.57 -10.80
CA LEU A 275 -5.58 -4.22 -9.43
C LEU A 275 -7.10 -4.13 -9.27
N LEU A 276 -7.79 -3.52 -10.24
CA LEU A 276 -9.25 -3.42 -10.25
C LEU A 276 -9.92 -4.80 -10.36
N LEU A 277 -9.33 -5.71 -11.15
CA LEU A 277 -9.76 -7.10 -11.24
C LEU A 277 -9.57 -7.83 -9.91
N ALA A 278 -8.41 -7.66 -9.27
CA ALA A 278 -8.15 -8.23 -7.95
C ALA A 278 -9.18 -7.77 -6.93
N LYS A 279 -9.42 -6.44 -6.87
CA LYS A 279 -10.46 -5.83 -6.01
C LYS A 279 -11.81 -6.50 -6.21
N LYS A 280 -12.22 -6.72 -7.47
CA LYS A 280 -13.48 -7.39 -7.80
C LYS A 280 -13.49 -8.85 -7.34
N ARG A 281 -12.44 -9.63 -7.63
CA ARG A 281 -12.36 -11.06 -7.30
C ARG A 281 -12.45 -11.32 -5.80
N ILE A 282 -11.77 -10.52 -4.98
CA ILE A 282 -11.83 -10.67 -3.51
C ILE A 282 -13.02 -9.92 -2.87
N ASN A 283 -13.89 -9.30 -3.68
CA ASN A 283 -15.01 -8.48 -3.24
C ASN A 283 -14.57 -7.41 -2.21
N ALA A 284 -13.49 -6.70 -2.53
CA ALA A 284 -12.93 -5.64 -1.67
C ALA A 284 -13.61 -4.29 -1.92
N LYS A 285 -13.92 -3.57 -0.85
CA LYS A 285 -14.46 -2.22 -0.91
C LYS A 285 -13.33 -1.19 -0.99
N ASN A 286 -12.36 -1.29 -0.08
CA ASN A 286 -11.26 -0.32 0.08
C ASN A 286 -9.92 -1.08 0.20
N PRO A 287 -9.42 -1.66 -0.90
CA PRO A 287 -8.09 -2.27 -0.90
C PRO A 287 -6.99 -1.22 -0.82
N VAL A 288 -5.89 -1.60 -0.17
CA VAL A 288 -4.58 -0.97 -0.39
C VAL A 288 -3.70 -1.90 -1.21
N TYR A 289 -2.73 -1.35 -1.94
CA TYR A 289 -1.78 -2.12 -2.74
C TYR A 289 -0.36 -1.95 -2.23
N VAL A 290 0.41 -3.05 -2.20
CA VAL A 290 1.79 -3.08 -1.77
C VAL A 290 2.69 -3.56 -2.91
N GLY A 291 3.70 -2.76 -3.25
CA GLY A 291 4.58 -2.98 -4.40
C GLY A 291 5.99 -2.45 -4.17
N ASP A 292 6.89 -2.77 -5.09
CA ASP A 292 8.31 -2.41 -5.01
C ASP A 292 8.84 -1.73 -6.29
N SER A 293 7.98 -1.49 -7.29
CA SER A 293 8.37 -0.96 -8.60
C SER A 293 7.60 0.31 -9.01
N ILE A 294 8.13 1.03 -10.00
CA ILE A 294 7.44 2.18 -10.61
C ILE A 294 6.13 1.76 -11.26
N ASN A 295 6.07 0.53 -11.82
CA ASN A 295 4.84 0.02 -12.42
C ASN A 295 3.75 -0.17 -11.36
N ASP A 296 4.11 -0.56 -10.14
CA ASP A 296 3.20 -0.67 -9.00
C ASP A 296 2.64 0.69 -8.59
N GLU A 297 3.52 1.68 -8.45
CA GLU A 297 3.16 3.05 -8.12
C GLU A 297 2.11 3.60 -9.10
N LEU A 298 2.43 3.50 -10.40
CA LEU A 298 1.57 4.04 -11.45
C LEU A 298 0.23 3.29 -11.52
N ALA A 299 0.23 1.97 -11.35
CA ALA A 299 -0.99 1.17 -11.38
C ALA A 299 -1.90 1.47 -10.18
N ALA A 300 -1.35 1.57 -8.97
CA ALA A 300 -2.11 1.91 -7.77
C ALA A 300 -2.73 3.30 -7.87
N LYS A 301 -1.94 4.29 -8.32
CA LYS A 301 -2.40 5.65 -8.54
C LYS A 301 -3.53 5.70 -9.58
N ALA A 302 -3.37 5.02 -10.72
CA ALA A 302 -4.38 4.96 -11.75
C ALA A 302 -5.65 4.22 -11.30
N ALA A 303 -5.52 3.26 -10.39
CA ALA A 303 -6.65 2.54 -9.79
C ALA A 303 -7.34 3.31 -8.66
N GLY A 304 -6.80 4.46 -8.23
CA GLY A 304 -7.28 5.21 -7.07
C GLY A 304 -7.12 4.43 -5.75
N MET A 305 -6.12 3.55 -5.68
CA MET A 305 -5.80 2.76 -4.50
C MET A 305 -4.63 3.37 -3.76
N THR A 306 -4.65 3.28 -2.42
CA THR A 306 -3.52 3.66 -1.59
C THR A 306 -2.33 2.77 -1.90
N PHE A 307 -1.20 3.38 -2.25
CA PHE A 307 0.04 2.68 -2.51
C PHE A 307 0.95 2.67 -1.29
N ILE A 308 1.33 1.46 -0.86
CA ILE A 308 2.33 1.24 0.19
C ILE A 308 3.59 0.72 -0.50
N SER A 309 4.70 1.45 -0.35
CA SER A 309 5.98 1.04 -0.93
C SER A 309 6.91 0.42 0.11
N VAL A 310 7.59 -0.65 -0.27
CA VAL A 310 8.75 -1.20 0.46
C VAL A 310 10.08 -0.55 0.03
N LYS A 311 10.04 0.37 -0.94
CA LYS A 311 11.19 1.11 -1.48
C LYS A 311 11.03 2.63 -1.31
N PRO A 312 11.93 3.30 -0.57
CA PRO A 312 11.81 4.73 -0.26
C PRO A 312 11.94 5.66 -1.48
N GLU A 313 12.53 5.20 -2.59
CA GLU A 313 12.73 5.96 -3.82
C GLU A 313 11.46 6.15 -4.67
N LEU A 314 10.42 5.34 -4.45
CA LEU A 314 9.14 5.45 -5.15
C LEU A 314 8.29 6.56 -4.54
N ARG A 315 7.27 7.07 -5.25
CA ARG A 315 6.31 8.04 -4.70
C ARG A 315 5.09 7.30 -4.18
N ALA A 316 5.06 7.01 -2.88
CA ALA A 316 4.00 6.25 -2.23
C ALA A 316 3.21 7.09 -1.23
N ASP A 317 1.97 6.69 -0.96
CA ASP A 317 1.16 7.28 0.10
C ASP A 317 1.72 6.90 1.48
N PHE A 318 2.25 5.68 1.59
CA PHE A 318 2.88 5.15 2.79
C PHE A 318 4.16 4.38 2.45
N TYR A 319 5.11 4.41 3.37
CA TYR A 319 6.35 3.65 3.27
C TYR A 319 6.48 2.73 4.47
N VAL A 320 6.94 1.51 4.21
CA VAL A 320 7.36 0.55 5.23
C VAL A 320 8.81 0.20 5.00
N LYS A 321 9.62 0.10 6.06
CA LYS A 321 11.04 -0.31 5.90
C LYS A 321 11.16 -1.79 5.55
N ASN A 322 10.20 -2.57 6.04
CA ASN A 322 10.03 -3.97 5.72
C ASN A 322 8.52 -4.28 5.69
N ILE A 323 8.13 -5.24 4.85
CA ILE A 323 6.72 -5.61 4.66
C ILE A 323 6.03 -6.10 5.96
N ASN A 324 6.81 -6.56 6.94
CA ASN A 324 6.29 -7.01 8.22
C ASN A 324 5.76 -5.88 9.11
N GLU A 325 6.06 -4.61 8.81
CA GLU A 325 5.47 -3.45 9.50
C GLU A 325 3.97 -3.30 9.26
N LEU A 326 3.42 -3.93 8.21
CA LEU A 326 1.97 -3.96 7.98
C LEU A 326 1.18 -4.49 9.18
N ARG A 327 1.77 -5.40 9.96
CA ARG A 327 1.14 -5.92 11.18
C ARG A 327 0.90 -4.83 12.23
N VAL A 328 1.77 -3.81 12.29
CA VAL A 328 1.61 -2.68 13.22
C VAL A 328 0.55 -1.72 12.69
N ILE A 329 0.55 -1.48 11.38
CA ILE A 329 -0.38 -0.54 10.73
C ILE A 329 -1.83 -1.02 10.83
N PHE A 330 -2.08 -2.31 10.58
CA PHE A 330 -3.43 -2.88 10.58
C PHE A 330 -3.88 -3.41 11.94
N ASN A 331 -2.97 -3.53 12.90
CA ASN A 331 -3.30 -3.98 14.26
C ASN A 331 -3.22 -2.83 15.29
N GLY A 332 -2.94 -1.60 14.83
CA GLY A 332 -2.89 -0.34 15.55
C GLY A 332 -2.96 -0.46 17.07
N ASN A 333 -1.81 -0.62 17.72
CA ASN A 333 -1.65 -0.59 19.18
C ASN A 333 -2.85 -1.20 19.97
N LYS A 334 -3.31 -2.40 19.58
CA LYS A 334 -4.34 -3.16 20.33
C LYS A 334 -3.77 -3.83 21.59
N ASN A 335 -2.81 -3.17 22.27
CA ASN A 335 -2.33 -3.58 23.59
C ASN A 335 -3.02 -2.74 24.65
#